data_AF-A0A972W2G4-F1
#
_entry.id   AF-A0A972W2G4-F1
#
_cell.length_a   1.000
_cell.length_b   1.000
_cell.length_c   1.000
_cell.angle_alpha   90.00
_cell.angle_beta   90.00
_cell.angle_gamma   90.00
#
_symmetry.space_group_name_H-M   'P 1'
#
loop_
_entity.id
_entity.type
_entity.pdbx_description
1 polymer ?
#
loop_
_entity_poly.entity_id
_entity_poly.type
_entity_poly.pdbx_seq_one_letter_code
_entity_poly.pdbx_strand_id
1 'polypeptide(L)'
;MTCDFFDLAAPGVRGLQPYQPGKPVEELQRELGLTDVIKLASNENPLGPSPEVINSLAAVKHLIYDSKQLTWERLLSALEDDFEGYQDVRQMCLSAPKYGNDIP
;
A
#
# COMPACT_ATOMS: atom_id res chain seq x y z
N MET A 1 41.36 -21.46 6.14
CA MET A 1 40.91 -21.11 4.77
C MET A 1 39.72 -20.17 4.93
N THR A 2 39.90 -18.90 4.57
CA THR A 2 38.81 -17.93 4.44
C THR A 2 38.24 -18.08 3.03
N CYS A 3 36.99 -18.53 2.92
CA CYS A 3 36.28 -18.55 1.64
C CYS A 3 35.82 -17.12 1.35
N ASP A 4 36.09 -16.61 0.15
CA ASP A 4 35.49 -15.38 -0.34
C ASP A 4 34.07 -15.69 -0.86
N PHE A 5 33.07 -15.17 -0.18
CA PHE A 5 31.67 -15.37 -0.55
C PHE A 5 31.32 -14.73 -1.91
N PHE A 6 32.08 -13.72 -2.37
CA PHE A 6 31.87 -13.09 -3.67
C PHE A 6 32.20 -14.05 -4.83
N ASP A 7 33.17 -14.95 -4.63
CA ASP A 7 33.57 -15.97 -5.63
C ASP A 7 32.52 -17.07 -5.81
N LEU A 8 31.57 -17.20 -4.87
CA LEU A 8 30.48 -18.17 -4.94
C LEU A 8 29.26 -17.63 -5.71
N ALA A 9 29.17 -16.32 -5.95
CA ALA A 9 28.03 -15.73 -6.67
C ALA A 9 28.02 -16.15 -8.15
N ALA A 10 26.85 -16.17 -8.78
CA ALA A 10 26.74 -16.45 -10.23
C ALA A 10 27.49 -15.38 -11.06
N PRO A 11 28.07 -15.71 -12.22
CA PRO A 11 28.90 -14.77 -13.00
C PRO A 11 28.20 -13.44 -13.32
N GLY A 12 26.90 -13.45 -13.61
CA GLY A 12 26.12 -12.25 -13.88
C GLY A 12 25.94 -11.32 -12.67
N VAL A 13 26.00 -11.85 -11.44
CA VAL A 13 25.85 -11.08 -10.20
C VAL A 13 27.16 -10.37 -9.83
N ARG A 14 28.31 -10.99 -10.14
CA ARG A 14 29.64 -10.44 -9.81
C ARG A 14 29.94 -9.10 -10.48
N GLY A 15 29.31 -8.82 -11.62
CA GLY A 15 29.45 -7.56 -12.34
C GLY A 15 28.45 -6.47 -11.92
N LEU A 16 27.49 -6.78 -11.05
CA LEU A 16 26.49 -5.80 -10.62
C LEU A 16 27.10 -4.84 -9.61
N GLN A 17 26.82 -3.56 -9.79
CA GLN A 17 27.05 -2.57 -8.75
C GLN A 17 25.98 -2.76 -7.66
N PRO A 18 26.34 -2.79 -6.37
CA PRO A 18 25.38 -2.84 -5.29
C PRO A 18 24.36 -1.71 -5.42
N TYR A 19 23.07 -2.05 -5.36
CA TYR A 19 22.01 -1.06 -5.35
C TYR A 19 22.13 -0.19 -4.11
N GLN A 20 22.21 1.12 -4.31
CA GLN A 20 22.13 2.08 -3.21
C GLN A 20 20.68 2.55 -3.12
N PRO A 21 19.92 2.11 -2.11
CA PRO A 21 18.56 2.60 -1.92
C PRO A 21 18.58 4.10 -1.66
N GLY A 22 17.55 4.80 -2.14
CA GLY A 22 17.34 6.20 -1.79
C GLY A 22 17.23 6.36 -0.28
N LYS A 23 17.83 7.42 0.27
CA LYS A 23 17.73 7.75 1.69
C LYS A 23 16.25 8.02 2.06
N PRO A 24 15.69 7.35 3.09
CA PRO A 24 14.35 7.65 3.59
C PRO A 24 14.24 9.12 4.03
N VAL A 25 13.05 9.71 3.87
CA VAL A 25 12.83 11.12 4.24
C VAL A 25 13.04 11.33 5.74
N GLU A 26 12.69 10.35 6.57
CA GLU A 26 12.82 10.38 8.02
C GLU A 26 14.30 10.42 8.45
N GLU A 27 15.17 9.72 7.71
CA GLU A 27 16.61 9.72 7.97
C GLU A 27 17.22 11.08 7.62
N LEU A 28 16.82 11.64 6.46
CA LEU A 28 17.23 12.97 6.03
C LEU A 28 16.76 14.05 7.03
N GLN A 29 15.52 13.95 7.51
CA GLN A 29 14.96 14.86 8.51
C GLN A 29 15.77 14.86 9.80
N ARG A 30 16.13 13.67 10.30
CA ARG A 30 16.95 13.54 11.52
C ARG A 30 18.35 14.09 11.34
N GLU A 31 18.99 13.83 10.19
CA GLU A 31 20.35 14.29 9.90
C GLU A 31 20.44 15.81 9.76
N LEU A 32 19.46 16.42 9.10
CA LEU A 32 19.45 17.86 8.83
C LEU A 32 18.70 18.67 9.89
N GLY A 33 18.06 18.01 10.87
CA GLY A 33 17.26 18.67 11.90
C GLY A 33 15.99 19.33 11.37
N LEU A 34 15.41 18.78 10.29
CA LEU A 34 14.22 19.32 9.62
C LEU A 34 12.95 18.72 10.21
N THR A 35 12.03 19.58 10.63
CA THR A 35 10.71 19.16 11.13
C THR A 35 9.66 19.08 10.03
N ASP A 36 9.85 19.83 8.95
CA ASP A 36 8.93 19.89 7.81
C ASP A 36 9.70 19.69 6.50
N VAL A 37 9.18 18.80 5.64
CA VAL A 37 9.81 18.43 4.38
C VAL A 37 8.74 18.30 3.30
N ILE A 38 8.87 19.09 2.24
CA ILE A 38 8.03 18.98 1.05
C ILE A 38 8.72 18.03 0.08
N LYS A 39 8.13 16.85 -0.12
CA LYS A 39 8.63 15.85 -1.06
C LYS A 39 8.17 16.19 -2.48
N LEU A 40 9.13 16.55 -3.33
CA LEU A 40 8.94 16.76 -4.77
C LEU A 40 9.64 15.69 -5.62
N ALA A 41 10.16 14.64 -4.97
CA ALA A 41 10.78 13.50 -5.62
C ALA A 41 9.76 12.39 -5.87
N SER A 42 9.95 11.62 -6.94
CA SER A 42 9.20 10.40 -7.31
C SER A 42 7.88 10.58 -8.09
N ASN A 43 7.57 11.76 -8.61
CA ASN A 43 6.37 12.01 -9.44
C ASN A 43 5.04 11.59 -8.76
N GLU A 44 4.96 11.71 -7.43
CA GLU A 44 3.75 11.39 -6.68
C GLU A 44 2.64 12.43 -6.95
N ASN A 45 1.38 12.00 -6.84
CA ASN A 45 0.24 12.91 -6.97
C ASN A 45 0.06 13.71 -5.66
N PRO A 46 0.23 15.04 -5.66
CA PRO A 46 0.10 15.85 -4.45
C PRO A 46 -1.33 15.89 -3.88
N LEU A 47 -2.34 15.55 -4.69
CA LEU A 47 -3.74 15.51 -4.24
C LEU A 47 -4.07 14.24 -3.46
N GLY A 48 -3.19 13.24 -3.46
CA GLY A 48 -3.47 11.94 -2.88
C GLY A 48 -4.53 11.14 -3.67
N PRO A 49 -5.03 10.03 -3.10
CA PRO A 49 -6.09 9.23 -3.69
C PRO A 49 -7.45 9.94 -3.62
N SER A 50 -8.38 9.58 -4.51
CA SER A 50 -9.74 10.11 -4.46
C SER A 50 -10.52 9.59 -3.23
N PRO A 51 -11.56 10.31 -2.77
CA PRO A 51 -12.40 9.86 -1.65
C PRO A 51 -12.98 8.45 -1.83
N GLU A 52 -13.30 8.04 -3.05
CA GLU A 52 -13.83 6.73 -3.42
C GLU A 52 -12.82 5.62 -3.16
N VAL A 53 -11.54 5.87 -3.47
CA VAL A 53 -10.44 4.93 -3.19
C VAL A 53 -10.26 4.79 -1.68
N ILE A 54 -10.27 5.90 -0.94
CA ILE A 54 -10.18 5.89 0.53
C ILE A 54 -11.33 5.06 1.13
N ASN A 55 -12.56 5.30 0.66
CA ASN A 55 -13.76 4.58 1.09
C ASN A 55 -13.71 3.08 0.78
N SER A 56 -13.11 2.71 -0.36
CA SER A 56 -12.94 1.31 -0.76
C SER A 56 -11.91 0.60 0.12
N LEU A 57 -10.78 1.25 0.41
CA LEU A 57 -9.75 0.72 1.31
C LEU A 57 -10.28 0.60 2.75
N ALA A 58 -11.05 1.57 3.22
CA ALA A 58 -11.71 1.51 4.53
C ALA A 58 -12.69 0.33 4.61
N ALA A 59 -13.48 0.10 3.55
CA ALA A 59 -14.40 -1.05 3.49
C ALA A 59 -13.64 -2.38 3.52
N VAL A 60 -12.54 -2.52 2.76
CA VAL A 60 -11.69 -3.72 2.78
C VAL A 60 -11.10 -3.95 4.16
N LYS A 61 -10.51 -2.91 4.78
CA LYS A 61 -9.97 -3.01 6.14
C LYS A 61 -11.03 -3.48 7.13
N HIS A 62 -12.18 -2.82 7.13
CA HIS A 62 -13.26 -3.12 8.08
C HIS A 62 -13.89 -4.50 7.86
N LEU A 63 -14.30 -4.82 6.63
CA LEU A 63 -15.09 -6.02 6.34
C LEU A 63 -14.22 -7.28 6.23
N ILE A 64 -13.00 -7.18 5.69
CA ILE A 64 -12.12 -8.34 5.45
C ILE A 64 -11.09 -8.52 6.56
N TYR A 65 -10.49 -7.44 7.04
CA TYR A 65 -9.39 -7.56 8.01
C TYR A 65 -9.86 -7.50 9.46
N ASP A 66 -10.67 -6.51 9.82
CA ASP A 66 -11.06 -6.27 11.21
C ASP A 66 -12.22 -7.16 11.64
N SER A 67 -13.34 -7.12 10.92
CA SER A 67 -14.58 -7.80 11.31
C SER A 67 -14.75 -9.20 10.73
N LYS A 68 -13.99 -9.55 9.68
CA LYS A 68 -14.05 -10.85 8.99
C LYS A 68 -15.43 -11.20 8.43
N GLN A 69 -16.29 -10.21 8.18
CA GLN A 69 -17.64 -10.40 7.66
C GLN A 69 -17.67 -10.69 6.15
N LEU A 70 -16.61 -10.34 5.43
CA LEU A 70 -16.46 -10.58 3.99
C LEU A 70 -15.12 -11.24 3.72
N THR A 71 -15.06 -12.16 2.76
CA THR A 71 -13.80 -12.77 2.30
C THR A 71 -13.30 -12.10 1.02
N TRP A 72 -12.00 -12.27 0.74
CA TRP A 72 -11.41 -11.77 -0.50
C TRP A 72 -12.06 -12.38 -1.73
N GLU A 73 -12.27 -13.70 -1.73
CA GLU A 73 -12.89 -14.42 -2.85
C GLU A 73 -14.26 -13.84 -3.16
N ARG A 74 -15.09 -13.64 -2.11
CA ARG A 74 -16.45 -13.15 -2.28
C ARG A 74 -16.50 -11.70 -2.74
N LEU A 75 -15.60 -10.83 -2.24
CA LEU A 75 -15.52 -9.46 -2.72
C LEU A 75 -15.07 -9.40 -4.18
N LEU A 76 -14.07 -10.21 -4.56
CA LEU A 76 -13.55 -10.23 -5.92
C LEU A 76 -14.60 -10.74 -6.92
N SER A 77 -15.33 -11.81 -6.60
CA SER A 77 -16.45 -12.26 -7.44
C SER A 77 -17.53 -11.20 -7.59
N ALA A 78 -17.89 -10.51 -6.48
CA ALA A 78 -18.85 -9.42 -6.54
C ALA A 78 -18.37 -8.26 -7.43
N LEU A 79 -17.08 -7.93 -7.43
CA LEU A 79 -16.51 -6.88 -8.28
C LEU A 79 -16.44 -7.29 -9.75
N GLU A 80 -16.13 -8.56 -10.04
CA GLU A 80 -16.06 -9.10 -11.40
C GLU A 80 -17.43 -9.08 -12.09
N ASP A 81 -18.50 -9.36 -11.32
CA ASP A 81 -19.89 -9.36 -11.79
C ASP A 81 -20.57 -7.98 -11.64
N ASP A 82 -19.84 -6.88 -11.43
CA ASP A 82 -20.37 -5.52 -11.17
C ASP A 82 -21.50 -5.48 -10.11
N PHE A 83 -21.35 -6.32 -9.08
CA PHE A 83 -22.29 -6.60 -8.00
C PHE A 83 -23.64 -7.20 -8.43
N GLU A 84 -23.79 -7.64 -9.67
CA GLU A 84 -24.97 -8.38 -10.12
C GLU A 84 -25.09 -9.72 -9.38
N GLY A 85 -26.14 -9.88 -8.58
CA GLY A 85 -26.32 -11.05 -7.71
C GLY A 85 -25.59 -10.98 -6.36
N TYR A 86 -24.87 -9.87 -6.10
CA TYR A 86 -24.14 -9.61 -4.85
C TYR A 86 -24.59 -8.28 -4.21
N GLN A 87 -25.89 -7.99 -4.25
CA GLN A 87 -26.44 -6.75 -3.69
C GLN A 87 -26.17 -6.60 -2.20
N ASP A 88 -26.05 -7.71 -1.47
CA ASP A 88 -25.69 -7.71 -0.06
C ASP A 88 -24.23 -7.27 0.15
N VAL A 89 -23.29 -7.78 -0.65
CA VAL A 89 -21.88 -7.34 -0.64
C VAL A 89 -21.78 -5.85 -0.98
N ARG A 90 -22.51 -5.39 -2.00
CA ARG A 90 -22.57 -3.97 -2.35
C ARG A 90 -23.07 -3.12 -1.18
N GLN A 91 -24.13 -3.57 -0.51
CA GLN A 91 -24.69 -2.85 0.63
C GLN A 91 -23.72 -2.84 1.82
N MET A 92 -23.01 -3.94 2.10
CA MET A 92 -21.96 -3.99 3.12
C MET A 92 -20.83 -3.00 2.82
N CYS A 93 -20.37 -2.96 1.56
CA CYS A 93 -19.34 -2.01 1.15
C CYS A 93 -19.81 -0.56 1.30
N LEU A 94 -21.08 -0.25 1.00
CA LEU A 94 -21.65 1.09 1.16
C LEU A 94 -21.85 1.49 2.62
N SER A 95 -22.19 0.55 3.50
CA SER A 95 -22.41 0.81 4.92
C SER A 95 -21.14 0.80 5.77
N ALA A 96 -20.02 0.30 5.25
CA ALA A 96 -18.74 0.36 5.92
C ALA A 96 -18.29 1.81 6.21
N PRO A 97 -17.40 2.03 7.21
CA PRO A 97 -16.89 3.36 7.53
C PRO A 97 -16.41 4.14 6.30
N LYS A 98 -16.77 5.41 6.22
CA LYS A 98 -16.45 6.31 5.10
C LYS A 98 -15.66 7.52 5.56
N TYR A 99 -14.76 7.96 4.69
CA TYR A 99 -14.04 9.21 4.80
C TYR A 99 -14.99 10.39 4.96
N GLY A 100 -14.60 11.38 5.78
CA GLY A 100 -15.38 12.60 6.01
C GLY A 100 -16.46 12.51 7.10
N ASN A 101 -16.57 11.39 7.82
CA ASN A 101 -17.53 11.21 8.92
C ASN A 101 -16.89 11.28 10.32
N ASP A 102 -15.71 11.90 10.45
CA ASP A 102 -14.94 12.01 11.70
C ASP A 102 -14.72 10.66 12.42
N ILE A 103 -14.65 9.58 11.65
CA ILE A 103 -14.33 8.24 12.16
C ILE A 103 -12.80 8.16 12.30
N PRO A 104 -12.25 7.84 13.50
CA PRO A 104 -10.81 7.73 13.73
C PRO A 104 -10.10 6.72 12.85
#